data_AF-A0A9R1UPH2-F1
#
_entry.id   AF-A0A9R1UPH2-F1
#
_cell.length_a   1.000
_cell.length_b   1.000
_cell.length_c   1.000
_cell.angle_alpha   90.00
_cell.angle_beta   90.00
_cell.angle_gamma   90.00
#
_symmetry.space_group_name_H-M   'P 1'
#
loop_
_entity.id
_entity.type
_entity.pdbx_description
1 polymer ?
#
loop_
_entity_poly.entity_id
_entity_poly.type
_entity_poly.pdbx_seq_one_letter_code
_entity_poly.pdbx_strand_id
1 'polypeptide(L)'
;MHTSRHKITESVVRNFTHHILSGLAYLHSKKTVHRDIKGANLLDDASGVVKVADFGLAKHLSAHSNVLSLKGSPHWKAPEKNNINNQNERVNVI
;
A
#
# COMPACT_ATOMS: atom_id res chain seq x y z
N MET A 1 -13.20 25.42 19.37
CA MET A 1 -12.76 24.00 19.35
C MET A 1 -11.32 23.97 18.87
N HIS A 2 -10.38 23.69 19.77
CA HIS A 2 -8.95 23.64 19.44
C HIS A 2 -8.68 22.33 18.69
N THR A 3 -8.47 22.40 17.37
CA THR A 3 -7.95 21.26 16.60
C THR A 3 -6.47 21.13 16.92
N SER A 4 -6.14 20.38 17.97
CA SER A 4 -4.76 19.97 18.23
C SER A 4 -4.31 19.10 17.05
N ARG A 5 -3.58 19.70 16.10
CA ARG A 5 -2.84 18.96 15.06
C ARG A 5 -1.96 17.97 15.81
N HIS A 6 -2.33 16.69 15.78
CA HIS A 6 -1.47 15.64 16.31
C HIS A 6 -0.17 15.72 15.54
N LYS A 7 0.90 16.13 16.23
CA LYS A 7 2.22 16.29 15.60
C LYS A 7 2.70 14.89 15.26
N ILE A 8 2.69 14.55 13.97
CA ILE A 8 3.24 13.28 13.50
C ILE A 8 4.75 13.33 13.77
N THR A 9 5.20 12.53 14.74
CA THR A 9 6.62 12.42 15.06
C THR A 9 7.26 11.33 14.20
N GLU A 10 8.59 11.35 14.08
CA GLU A 10 9.32 10.29 13.37
C GLU A 10 9.02 8.90 13.94
N SER A 11 8.81 8.81 15.25
CA SER A 11 8.42 7.55 15.91
C SER A 11 7.06 7.04 15.44
N VAL A 12 6.08 7.95 15.31
CA VAL A 12 4.74 7.62 14.78
C VAL A 12 4.84 7.15 13.32
N VAL A 13 5.60 7.87 12.49
CA VAL A 13 5.83 7.47 11.08
C VAL A 13 6.47 6.09 11.01
N ARG A 14 7.49 5.83 11.83
CA ARG A 14 8.19 4.53 11.87
C ARG A 14 7.24 3.39 12.21
N ASN A 15 6.41 3.57 13.24
CA ASN A 15 5.43 2.56 13.64
C ASN A 15 4.37 2.32 12.55
N PHE A 16 3.89 3.39 11.92
CA PHE A 16 2.92 3.29 10.83
C PHE A 16 3.52 2.55 9.63
N THR A 17 4.73 2.93 9.23
CA THR A 17 5.47 2.24 8.16
C THR A 17 5.64 0.75 8.47
N HIS A 18 5.99 0.40 9.71
CA HIS A 18 6.12 -1.00 10.12
C HIS A 18 4.81 -1.78 9.96
N HIS A 19 3.68 -1.23 10.42
CA HIS A 19 2.37 -1.86 10.25
C HIS A 19 1.98 -2.04 8.78
N ILE A 20 2.19 -1.02 7.95
CA ILE A 20 1.90 -1.06 6.52
C ILE A 20 2.74 -2.14 5.83
N LEU A 21 4.05 -2.16 6.07
CA LEU A 21 4.95 -3.15 5.49
C LEU A 21 4.62 -4.58 5.93
N SER A 22 4.23 -4.77 7.20
CA SER A 22 3.77 -6.07 7.70
C SER A 22 2.51 -6.55 6.97
N GLY A 23 1.52 -5.66 6.80
CA GLY A 23 0.30 -5.96 6.03
C GLY A 23 0.58 -6.27 4.56
N LEU A 24 1.48 -5.51 3.92
CA LEU A 24 1.90 -5.76 2.54
C LEU A 24 2.63 -7.09 2.37
N ALA A 25 3.56 -7.41 3.28
CA ALA A 25 4.25 -8.70 3.29
C ALA A 25 3.26 -9.87 3.42
N TYR A 26 2.23 -9.73 4.26
CA TYR A 26 1.15 -10.71 4.34
C TYR A 26 0.42 -10.87 3.01
N LEU A 27 -0.01 -9.77 2.36
CA LEU A 27 -0.69 -9.84 1.07
C LEU A 27 0.17 -10.51 -0.01
N HIS A 28 1.46 -10.18 -0.05
CA HIS A 28 2.42 -10.79 -0.97
C HIS A 28 2.60 -12.29 -0.73
N SER A 29 2.62 -12.72 0.54
CA SER A 29 2.64 -14.16 0.88
C SER A 29 1.42 -14.90 0.33
N LYS A 30 0.28 -14.20 0.21
CA LYS A 30 -0.98 -14.68 -0.39
C LYS A 30 -1.08 -14.35 -1.87
N LYS A 31 0.04 -14.06 -2.54
CA LYS A 31 0.10 -13.71 -3.98
C LYS A 31 -0.88 -12.61 -4.36
N THR A 32 -1.15 -11.67 -3.46
CA THR A 32 -2.12 -10.58 -3.67
C THR A 32 -1.40 -9.24 -3.69
N VAL A 33 -1.70 -8.42 -4.70
CA VAL A 33 -1.16 -7.07 -4.87
C VAL A 33 -2.30 -6.07 -4.65
N HIS A 34 -2.13 -5.11 -3.73
CA HIS A 34 -3.16 -4.12 -3.40
C HIS A 34 -3.38 -3.09 -4.52
N ARG A 35 -2.30 -2.61 -5.15
CA ARG A 35 -2.27 -1.65 -6.28
C ARG A 35 -2.77 -0.21 -6.00
N ASP A 36 -3.31 0.08 -4.81
CA ASP A 36 -3.72 1.45 -4.42
C ASP A 36 -3.37 1.77 -2.96
N ILE A 37 -2.09 1.70 -2.61
CA ILE A 37 -1.62 2.10 -1.28
C ILE A 37 -1.49 3.63 -1.26
N LYS A 38 -2.22 4.26 -0.35
CA LYS A 38 -2.27 5.72 -0.14
C LYS A 38 -2.85 5.99 1.25
N GLY A 39 -2.61 7.18 1.80
CA GLY A 39 -3.09 7.55 3.14
C GLY A 39 -4.61 7.36 3.33
N ALA A 40 -5.42 7.62 2.31
CA ALA A 40 -6.88 7.42 2.36
C ALA A 40 -7.31 5.94 2.49
N ASN A 41 -6.41 4.99 2.21
CA ASN A 41 -6.65 3.54 2.29
C ASN A 41 -5.93 2.90 3.49
N LEU A 42 -5.46 3.73 4.43
CA LEU A 42 -4.89 3.30 5.69
C LEU A 42 -5.84 3.71 6.82
N LEU A 43 -6.27 2.73 7.60
CA LEU A 43 -7.13 2.96 8.76
C LEU A 43 -6.30 2.78 10.01
N ASP A 44 -6.26 3.80 10.87
CA ASP A 44 -5.74 3.71 12.23
C ASP A 44 -6.86 3.58 13.26
N ASP A 45 -6.57 2.95 14.38
CA ASP A 45 -7.47 2.89 15.52
C ASP A 45 -6.93 3.69 16.71
N ALA A 46 -7.74 3.80 17.77
CA ALA A 46 -7.37 4.54 18.98
C ALA A 46 -6.16 3.94 19.73
N SER A 47 -5.72 2.72 19.38
CA SER A 47 -4.51 2.10 19.91
C SER A 47 -3.25 2.38 19.07
N GLY A 48 -3.39 3.13 17.96
CA GLY A 48 -2.29 3.47 17.05
C GLY A 48 -1.89 2.35 16.11
N VAL A 49 -2.74 1.33 15.93
CA VAL A 49 -2.53 0.25 14.96
C VAL A 49 -3.05 0.67 13.60
N VAL A 50 -2.23 0.49 12.55
CA VAL A 50 -2.59 0.83 11.17
C VAL A 50 -2.91 -0.43 10.38
N LYS A 51 -3.99 -0.39 9.59
CA LYS A 51 -4.43 -1.50 8.74
C LYS A 51 -4.64 -1.02 7.30
N VAL A 52 -4.29 -1.87 6.34
CA VAL A 52 -4.53 -1.63 4.91
C VAL A 52 -6.00 -1.93 4.59
N ALA A 53 -6.66 -1.01 3.90
CA ALA A 53 -8.07 -1.08 3.52
C ALA A 53 -8.27 -0.77 2.02
N ASP A 54 -9.51 -0.94 1.56
CA ASP A 54 -9.95 -0.72 0.16
C ASP A 54 -9.22 -1.58 -0.89
N PHE A 55 -9.63 -2.84 -0.94
CA PHE A 55 -9.14 -3.85 -1.89
C PHE A 55 -9.82 -3.78 -3.26
N GLY A 56 -10.56 -2.71 -3.60
CA GLY A 56 -11.29 -2.60 -4.86
C GLY A 56 -10.38 -2.68 -6.11
N LEU A 57 -9.10 -2.32 -5.95
CA LEU A 57 -8.07 -2.46 -6.96
C LEU A 57 -7.12 -3.64 -6.70
N ALA A 58 -7.33 -4.47 -5.69
CA ALA A 58 -6.46 -5.60 -5.43
C ALA A 58 -6.50 -6.63 -6.58
N LYS A 59 -5.43 -7.41 -6.73
CA LYS A 59 -5.34 -8.50 -7.72
C LYS A 59 -4.57 -9.68 -7.17
N HIS A 60 -5.15 -10.87 -7.31
CA HIS A 60 -4.44 -12.12 -7.08
C HIS A 60 -3.56 -12.43 -8.29
N LEU A 61 -2.29 -12.68 -8.04
CA LEU A 61 -1.32 -13.14 -9.02
C LEU A 61 -1.56 -14.63 -9.24
N SER A 62 -1.80 -15.02 -10.49
CA SER A 62 -1.85 -16.41 -10.95
C SER A 62 -0.82 -16.57 -12.07
N ALA A 63 -0.50 -17.81 -12.46
CA ALA A 63 0.51 -18.06 -13.50
C ALA A 63 0.25 -17.31 -14.83
N HIS A 64 -0.99 -16.87 -15.08
CA HIS A 64 -1.42 -16.16 -16.29
C HIS A 64 -1.85 -14.70 -16.02
N SER A 65 -1.62 -14.18 -14.81
CA SER A 65 -2.07 -12.84 -14.47
C SER A 65 -1.18 -11.76 -15.08
N ASN A 66 -1.59 -11.17 -16.20
CA ASN A 66 -0.98 -9.93 -16.69
C ASN A 66 -1.26 -8.79 -15.69
N VAL A 67 -0.24 -8.31 -15.00
CA VAL A 67 -0.31 -7.13 -14.11
C VAL A 67 -0.34 -5.82 -14.91
N LEU A 68 -0.27 -5.91 -16.25
CA LEU A 68 -0.09 -4.83 -17.23
C LEU A 68 -1.17 -3.73 -17.27
N SER A 69 -2.23 -3.81 -16.47
CA SER A 69 -3.24 -2.75 -16.41
C SER A 69 -2.80 -1.65 -15.44
N LEU A 70 -2.49 -0.47 -15.99
CA LEU A 70 -2.19 0.75 -15.25
C LEU A 70 -3.42 1.17 -14.41
N LYS A 71 -3.45 0.74 -13.14
CA LYS A 71 -4.48 1.13 -12.15
C LYS A 71 -3.82 1.69 -10.89
N GLY A 72 -4.59 2.50 -10.15
CA GLY A 72 -4.16 3.17 -8.92
C GLY A 72 -3.92 4.67 -9.08
N SER A 73 -3.69 5.33 -7.94
CA SER A 73 -3.53 6.78 -7.82
C SER A 73 -2.18 7.28 -8.41
N PRO A 74 -2.14 8.16 -9.43
CA PRO A 74 -0.91 8.49 -10.19
C PRO A 74 0.29 8.97 -9.36
N HIS A 75 0.04 9.73 -8.28
CA HIS A 75 1.07 10.34 -7.44
C HIS A 75 1.73 9.34 -6.47
N TRP A 76 1.19 8.12 -6.37
CA TRP A 76 1.61 7.05 -5.45
C TRP A 76 2.09 5.81 -6.22
N LYS A 77 2.49 5.99 -7.49
CA LYS A 77 2.96 4.89 -8.34
C LYS A 77 4.47 4.91 -8.42
N ALA A 78 5.05 3.71 -8.30
CA ALA A 78 6.44 3.43 -8.62
C ALA A 78 6.80 3.91 -10.04
N PRO A 79 7.97 4.55 -10.24
CA PRO A 79 8.41 5.06 -11.55
C PRO A 79 8.61 3.95 -12.60
N GLU A 80 8.91 2.72 -12.16
CA GLU A 80 9.13 1.57 -13.05
C GLU A 80 7.85 1.02 -13.69
N LYS A 81 6.64 1.44 -13.27
CA LYS A 81 5.37 0.97 -13.87
C LYS A 81 5.26 1.25 -15.38
N ASN A 82 6.15 2.10 -15.93
CA ASN A 82 6.25 2.38 -17.36
C ASN A 82 7.12 1.38 -18.14
N ASN A 83 7.80 0.44 -17.47
CA ASN A 83 8.64 -0.57 -18.11
C ASN A 83 7.99 -1.96 -17.98
N ILE A 84 7.63 -2.52 -19.14
CA ILE A 84 6.67 -3.62 -19.33
C ILE A 84 7.20 -5.00 -18.91
N ASN A 85 8.48 -5.09 -18.53
CA ASN A 85 9.17 -6.36 -18.31
C ASN A 85 9.66 -6.45 -16.87
N ASN A 86 9.03 -7.32 -16.08
CA ASN A 86 9.42 -7.76 -14.72
C ASN A 86 8.82 -6.99 -13.52
N GLN A 87 7.50 -7.10 -13.33
CA GLN A 87 6.73 -6.36 -12.29
C GLN A 87 6.14 -7.24 -11.18
N ASN A 88 6.57 -8.50 -11.03
CA ASN A 88 5.85 -9.44 -10.16
C ASN A 88 6.03 -9.21 -8.64
N GLU A 89 6.98 -8.38 -8.22
CA GLU A 89 7.28 -8.16 -6.79
C GLU A 89 7.39 -6.68 -6.39
N ARG A 90 7.47 -5.74 -7.35
CA ARG A 90 7.75 -4.31 -7.11
C ARG A 90 6.54 -3.38 -7.25
N VAL A 91 5.34 -3.89 -7.46
CA VAL A 91 4.15 -3.08 -7.80
C VAL A 91 3.48 -2.34 -6.62
N ASN A 92 3.96 -2.54 -5.40
CA ASN A 92 3.52 -1.83 -4.19
C ASN A 92 4.64 -0.90 -3.67
N VAL A 93 5.20 -0.03 -4.52
CA VAL A 93 6.06 1.04 -4.01
C VAL A 93 5.18 2.19 -3.55
N ILE A 94 5.26 2.46 -2.26
CA ILE A 94 4.90 3.74 -1.62
C ILE A 94 6.06 4.70 -1.89
#